data_AF-A0A366CU89-F1
#
_entry.id   AF-A0A366CU89-F1
#
_cell.length_a   1.000
_cell.length_b   1.000
_cell.length_c   1.000
_cell.angle_alpha   90.00
_cell.angle_beta   90.00
_cell.angle_gamma   90.00
#
_symmetry.space_group_name_H-M   'P 1'
#
loop_
_entity.id
_entity.type
_entity.pdbx_description
1 polymer ?
#
loop_
_entity_poly.entity_id
_entity_poly.type
_entity_poly.pdbx_seq_one_letter_code
_entity_poly.pdbx_strand_id
1 'polypeptide(L)'
;MESERLTISLNGKKADVEAGDNLLMALLANQFDVHYGCRAGACGACRLYDQKNGESILACQTQLVSPLMLTTQPVSTSLAFSLISTKRLDEANIELTLMGPSDESFGDRLRLSFDQEGLAEEFMALNSAGQALTLVLAKSQISAENWHKAMNLAPADRVFLQLQQGIRKGRLLYELGVDQGPWLVVLAAENIAYETHWREVLANENCDLLACCTLSAEPENLVEQVVLREAFSQVLSKTNSTDLNILYHGQKRSLQQWEAYLRPLRIRTHQLHFVR
;
A
#
# COMPACT_ATOMS: atom_id res chain seq x y z
N MET A 1 8.11 -48.62 -0.77
CA MET A 1 7.09 -47.54 -0.75
C MET A 1 7.47 -46.62 -1.90
N GLU A 2 6.64 -46.54 -2.93
CA GLU A 2 6.87 -45.58 -4.02
C GLU A 2 6.66 -44.17 -3.46
N SER A 3 7.67 -43.31 -3.51
CA SER A 3 7.51 -41.88 -3.21
C SER A 3 6.51 -41.31 -4.20
N GLU A 4 5.38 -40.82 -3.70
CA GLU A 4 4.41 -40.09 -4.52
C GLU A 4 5.09 -38.84 -5.09
N ARG A 5 4.99 -38.65 -6.41
CA ARG A 5 5.53 -37.47 -7.08
C ARG A 5 4.43 -36.45 -7.31
N LEU A 6 4.72 -35.21 -6.95
CA LEU A 6 3.83 -34.07 -7.10
C LEU A 6 4.40 -33.13 -8.15
N THR A 7 3.54 -32.61 -9.02
CA THR A 7 3.95 -31.57 -9.96
C THR A 7 3.84 -30.20 -9.28
N ILE A 8 4.94 -29.46 -9.28
CA ILE A 8 4.95 -28.04 -8.93
C ILE A 8 5.16 -27.19 -10.18
N SER A 9 4.47 -26.06 -10.25
CA SER A 9 4.63 -25.05 -11.28
C SER A 9 5.00 -23.72 -10.64
N LEU A 10 6.01 -23.02 -11.14
CA LEU A 10 6.32 -21.64 -10.76
C LEU A 10 6.51 -20.79 -12.01
N ASN A 11 5.72 -19.72 -12.15
CA ASN A 11 5.76 -18.82 -13.31
C ASN A 11 5.66 -19.60 -14.65
N GLY A 12 4.90 -20.69 -14.66
CA GLY A 12 4.69 -21.55 -15.83
C GLY A 12 5.74 -22.65 -16.06
N LYS A 13 6.92 -22.58 -15.42
CA LYS A 13 7.90 -23.68 -15.43
C LYS A 13 7.42 -24.78 -14.49
N LYS A 14 7.53 -26.05 -14.90
CA LYS A 14 7.04 -27.21 -14.13
C LYS A 14 8.19 -28.16 -13.77
N ALA A 15 8.04 -28.83 -12.63
CA ALA A 15 8.91 -29.94 -12.23
C ALA A 15 8.12 -30.94 -11.39
N ASP A 16 8.51 -32.21 -11.47
CA ASP A 16 7.99 -33.26 -10.60
C ASP A 16 8.96 -33.45 -9.43
N VAL A 17 8.41 -33.41 -8.22
CA VAL A 17 9.14 -33.40 -6.95
C VAL A 17 8.53 -34.42 -6.00
N GLU A 18 9.28 -34.87 -5.00
CA GLU A 18 8.75 -35.86 -4.06
C GLU A 18 7.77 -35.22 -3.08
N ALA A 19 6.67 -35.91 -2.82
CA ALA A 19 5.77 -35.55 -1.73
C ALA A 19 6.54 -35.60 -0.41
N GLY A 20 6.29 -34.61 0.45
CA GLY A 20 6.97 -34.43 1.72
C GLY A 20 8.22 -33.55 1.64
N ASP A 21 8.72 -33.19 0.46
CA ASP A 21 9.86 -32.28 0.34
C ASP A 21 9.51 -30.86 0.80
N ASN A 22 10.52 -30.13 1.29
CA ASN A 22 10.39 -28.70 1.52
C ASN A 22 10.31 -27.96 0.17
N LEU A 23 9.29 -27.12 0.01
CA LEU A 23 9.02 -26.41 -1.25
C LEU A 23 10.22 -25.57 -1.73
N LEU A 24 10.90 -24.83 -0.84
CA LEU A 24 12.07 -24.05 -1.23
C LEU A 24 13.21 -24.95 -1.74
N MET A 25 13.50 -26.05 -1.05
CA MET A 25 14.57 -26.96 -1.46
C MET A 25 14.25 -27.62 -2.81
N ALA A 26 13.01 -28.05 -2.99
CA ALA A 26 12.53 -28.64 -4.24
C ALA A 26 12.62 -27.66 -5.43
N LEU A 27 12.27 -26.39 -5.22
CA LEU A 27 12.39 -25.32 -6.22
C LEU A 27 13.86 -25.06 -6.59
N LEU A 28 14.75 -24.94 -5.60
CA LEU A 28 16.17 -24.71 -5.84
C LEU A 28 16.85 -25.88 -6.57
N ALA A 29 16.53 -27.12 -6.18
CA ALA A 29 17.04 -28.33 -6.84
C ALA A 29 16.65 -28.41 -8.32
N ASN A 30 15.47 -27.88 -8.67
CA ASN A 30 14.96 -27.83 -10.05
C ASN A 30 15.28 -26.51 -10.77
N GLN A 31 16.20 -25.70 -10.22
CA GLN A 31 16.69 -24.46 -10.82
C GLN A 31 15.57 -23.45 -11.11
N PHE A 32 14.60 -23.33 -10.20
CA PHE A 32 13.63 -22.24 -10.25
C PHE A 32 14.24 -20.96 -9.70
N ASP A 33 13.89 -19.83 -10.31
CA ASP A 33 14.26 -18.51 -9.79
C ASP A 33 13.31 -18.12 -8.66
N VAL A 34 13.79 -18.29 -7.43
CA VAL A 34 13.07 -17.98 -6.20
C VAL A 34 14.00 -17.18 -5.31
N HIS A 35 13.56 -16.00 -4.91
CA HIS A 35 14.31 -15.21 -3.95
C HIS A 35 14.22 -15.86 -2.55
N TYR A 36 15.31 -15.87 -1.80
CA TYR A 36 15.32 -16.36 -0.42
C TYR A 36 16.43 -15.69 0.37
N GLY A 37 16.30 -15.69 1.70
CA GLY A 37 17.29 -15.12 2.62
C GLY A 37 17.49 -16.00 3.84
N CYS A 38 16.64 -15.81 4.87
CA CYS A 38 16.84 -16.43 6.19
C CYS A 38 16.54 -17.93 6.25
N ARG A 39 15.77 -18.49 5.31
CA ARG A 39 15.24 -19.88 5.33
C ARG A 39 14.44 -20.28 6.58
N ALA A 40 14.14 -19.32 7.47
CA ALA A 40 13.42 -19.50 8.73
C ALA A 40 12.05 -18.77 8.74
N GLY A 41 11.56 -18.34 7.57
CA GLY A 41 10.30 -17.61 7.42
C GLY A 41 10.33 -16.13 7.80
N ALA A 42 11.26 -15.71 8.67
CA ALA A 42 11.30 -14.35 9.22
C ALA A 42 11.45 -13.23 8.18
N CYS A 43 12.29 -13.43 7.15
CA CYS A 43 12.56 -12.36 6.17
C CYS A 43 11.49 -12.20 5.09
N GLY A 44 10.56 -13.15 4.94
CA GLY A 44 9.53 -13.12 3.89
C GLY A 44 10.02 -13.22 2.43
N ALA A 45 11.33 -13.14 2.16
CA ALA A 45 11.90 -13.12 0.81
C ALA A 45 11.48 -14.28 -0.11
N CYS A 46 11.18 -15.46 0.45
CA CYS A 46 10.74 -16.64 -0.31
C CYS A 46 9.22 -16.77 -0.42
N ARG A 47 8.49 -15.65 -0.38
CA ARG A 47 7.04 -15.63 -0.51
C ARG A 47 6.65 -15.90 -1.96
N LEU A 48 5.76 -16.85 -2.15
CA LEU A 48 5.13 -17.21 -3.40
C LEU A 48 3.61 -17.10 -3.23
N TYR A 49 2.87 -17.10 -4.33
CA TYR A 49 1.41 -17.01 -4.32
C TYR A 49 0.81 -18.16 -5.11
N ASP A 50 -0.17 -18.84 -4.52
CA ASP A 50 -0.97 -19.84 -5.22
C ASP A 50 -1.80 -19.16 -6.32
N GLN A 51 -1.64 -19.58 -7.56
CA GLN A 51 -2.36 -19.05 -8.71
C GLN A 51 -3.87 -19.33 -8.65
N LYS A 52 -4.30 -20.37 -7.92
CA LYS A 52 -5.70 -20.78 -7.86
C LYS A 52 -6.49 -19.98 -6.82
N ASN A 53 -5.92 -19.82 -5.63
CA ASN A 53 -6.61 -19.23 -4.49
C ASN A 53 -6.04 -17.87 -4.06
N GLY A 54 -4.91 -17.47 -4.66
CA GLY A 54 -4.20 -16.23 -4.32
C GLY A 54 -3.47 -16.28 -2.98
N GLU A 55 -3.53 -17.38 -2.23
CA GLU A 55 -2.91 -17.52 -0.91
C GLU A 55 -1.40 -17.34 -0.97
N SER A 56 -0.84 -16.60 -0.01
CA SER A 56 0.60 -16.43 0.08
C SER A 56 1.25 -17.51 0.93
N ILE A 57 2.35 -18.05 0.42
CA ILE A 57 3.03 -19.23 0.95
C ILE A 57 4.51 -18.87 1.14
N LEU A 58 5.08 -19.18 2.30
CA LEU A 58 6.51 -19.05 2.52
C LEU A 58 7.21 -20.35 2.11
N ALA A 59 7.88 -20.36 0.97
CA ALA A 59 8.47 -21.60 0.41
C ALA A 59 9.38 -22.35 1.40
N CYS A 60 10.13 -21.63 2.25
CA CYS A 60 11.00 -22.25 3.24
C CYS A 60 10.27 -22.90 4.42
N GLN A 61 9.00 -22.57 4.65
CA GLN A 61 8.16 -23.09 5.75
C GLN A 61 7.06 -24.04 5.25
N THR A 62 7.08 -24.40 3.97
CA THR A 62 6.02 -25.20 3.36
C THR A 62 6.53 -26.57 2.94
N GLN A 63 5.80 -27.60 3.35
CA GLN A 63 6.01 -28.98 2.92
C GLN A 63 5.05 -29.31 1.78
N LEU A 64 5.55 -30.04 0.79
CA LEU A 64 4.77 -30.44 -0.39
C LEU A 64 3.86 -31.61 -0.05
N VAL A 65 2.56 -31.35 0.05
CA VAL A 65 1.53 -32.39 0.31
C VAL A 65 0.53 -32.54 -0.83
N SER A 66 0.56 -31.65 -1.80
CA SER A 66 -0.28 -31.64 -2.98
C SER A 66 0.40 -30.90 -4.14
N PRO A 67 -0.05 -31.07 -5.39
CA PRO A 67 0.44 -30.28 -6.52
C PRO A 67 0.18 -28.78 -6.30
N LEU A 68 1.13 -27.93 -6.68
CA LEU A 68 1.04 -26.48 -6.51
C LEU A 68 1.27 -25.74 -7.83
N MET A 69 0.47 -24.70 -8.09
CA MET A 69 0.71 -23.74 -9.16
C MET A 69 0.98 -22.38 -8.55
N LEU A 70 2.22 -21.91 -8.65
CA LEU A 70 2.72 -20.77 -7.92
C LEU A 70 3.20 -19.67 -8.87
N THR A 71 3.23 -18.45 -8.33
CA THR A 71 3.83 -17.27 -8.95
C THR A 71 4.65 -16.51 -7.92
N THR A 72 5.67 -15.79 -8.38
CA THR A 72 6.45 -14.86 -7.55
C THR A 72 5.75 -13.53 -7.33
N GLN A 73 4.73 -13.21 -8.14
CA GLN A 73 3.95 -11.98 -8.03
C GLN A 73 2.58 -12.26 -7.42
N PRO A 74 2.03 -11.35 -6.59
CA PRO A 74 0.66 -11.48 -6.08
C PRO A 74 -0.32 -11.69 -7.22
N VAL A 75 -1.27 -12.61 -7.03
CA VAL A 75 -2.36 -12.80 -7.99
C VAL A 75 -3.31 -11.62 -7.84
N SER A 76 -3.63 -10.98 -8.96
CA SER A 76 -4.63 -9.91 -8.99
C SER A 76 -5.91 -10.40 -9.65
N THR A 77 -7.06 -10.11 -9.06
CA THR A 77 -8.37 -10.33 -9.68
C THR A 77 -9.02 -9.01 -10.04
N SER A 78 -9.51 -8.91 -11.27
CA SER A 78 -10.33 -7.77 -11.71
C SER A 78 -11.79 -8.02 -11.34
N LEU A 79 -12.35 -7.14 -10.52
CA LEU A 79 -13.71 -7.24 -10.00
C LEU A 79 -14.48 -5.96 -10.31
N ALA A 80 -15.78 -6.09 -10.61
CA ALA A 80 -16.64 -4.96 -10.86
C ALA A 80 -17.16 -4.35 -9.55
N PHE A 81 -17.10 -3.03 -9.46
CA PHE A 81 -17.61 -2.23 -8.36
C PHE A 81 -18.64 -1.25 -8.89
N SER A 82 -19.73 -1.05 -8.14
CA SER A 82 -20.74 -0.05 -8.45
C SER A 82 -20.43 1.25 -7.72
N LEU A 83 -20.53 2.38 -8.41
CA LEU A 83 -20.44 3.70 -7.78
C LEU A 83 -21.63 3.92 -6.83
N ILE A 84 -21.35 4.29 -5.58
CA ILE A 84 -22.36 4.77 -4.63
C ILE A 84 -22.46 6.30 -4.75
N SER A 85 -21.34 6.99 -4.65
CA SER A 85 -21.29 8.44 -4.67
C SER A 85 -19.94 8.97 -5.15
N THR A 86 -19.99 10.15 -5.75
CA THR A 86 -18.83 10.98 -6.10
C THR A 86 -18.92 12.27 -5.32
N LYS A 87 -17.86 12.61 -4.58
CA LYS A 87 -17.74 13.85 -3.83
C LYS A 87 -16.60 14.67 -4.42
N ARG A 88 -16.89 15.90 -4.84
CA ARG A 88 -15.85 16.82 -5.30
C ARG A 88 -15.13 17.42 -4.11
N LEU A 89 -13.81 17.21 -4.03
CA LEU A 89 -12.98 17.76 -2.96
C LEU A 89 -12.50 19.17 -3.35
N ASP A 90 -12.03 19.33 -4.59
CA ASP A 90 -11.62 20.62 -5.17
C ASP A 90 -11.75 20.60 -6.72
N GLU A 91 -10.98 21.44 -7.44
CA GLU A 91 -10.99 21.45 -8.91
C GLU A 91 -10.21 20.32 -9.57
N ALA A 92 -9.28 19.71 -8.86
CA ALA A 92 -8.37 18.68 -9.33
C ALA A 92 -8.58 17.32 -8.67
N ASN A 93 -9.38 17.22 -7.60
CA ASN A 93 -9.57 16.01 -6.81
C ASN A 93 -11.05 15.66 -6.61
N ILE A 94 -11.36 14.39 -6.79
CA ILE A 94 -12.65 13.80 -6.45
C ILE A 94 -12.46 12.58 -5.56
N GLU A 95 -13.44 12.30 -4.72
CA GLU A 95 -13.54 11.11 -3.88
C GLU A 95 -14.66 10.22 -4.41
N LEU A 96 -14.35 8.95 -4.67
CA LEU A 96 -15.31 7.94 -5.10
C LEU A 96 -15.59 7.00 -3.93
N THR A 97 -16.86 6.71 -3.69
CA THR A 97 -17.30 5.63 -2.79
C THR A 97 -17.91 4.51 -3.62
N LEU A 98 -17.37 3.30 -3.50
CA LEU A 98 -17.64 2.15 -4.35
C LEU A 98 -18.17 0.96 -3.54
N MET A 99 -19.16 0.27 -4.09
CA MET A 99 -19.72 -0.95 -3.54
C MET A 99 -19.26 -2.17 -4.35
N GLY A 100 -18.72 -3.17 -3.67
CA GLY A 100 -18.31 -4.41 -4.31
C GLY A 100 -17.69 -5.40 -3.31
N PRO A 101 -17.25 -6.57 -3.80
CA PRO A 101 -16.61 -7.59 -2.97
C PRO A 101 -15.18 -7.17 -2.65
N SER A 102 -15.00 -6.41 -1.56
CA SER A 102 -13.71 -5.92 -1.08
C SER A 102 -13.55 -6.15 0.41
N ASP A 103 -12.39 -6.67 0.81
CA ASP A 103 -11.85 -6.64 2.16
C ASP A 103 -10.71 -5.62 2.29
N GLU A 104 -10.44 -4.82 1.24
CA GLU A 104 -9.42 -3.76 1.29
C GLU A 104 -9.74 -2.76 2.40
N SER A 105 -8.70 -2.22 2.99
CA SER A 105 -8.76 -1.28 4.08
C SER A 105 -7.70 -0.21 3.92
N PHE A 106 -7.73 0.78 4.81
CA PHE A 106 -6.87 1.95 4.71
C PHE A 106 -5.40 1.60 4.43
N GLY A 107 -4.86 2.16 3.34
CA GLY A 107 -3.47 1.97 2.95
C GLY A 107 -3.21 0.81 1.99
N ASP A 108 -4.20 -0.04 1.71
CA ASP A 108 -4.07 -1.10 0.73
C ASP A 108 -4.00 -0.53 -0.69
N ARG A 109 -3.18 -1.15 -1.53
CA ARG A 109 -2.97 -0.73 -2.93
C ARG A 109 -3.87 -1.51 -3.86
N LEU A 110 -4.55 -0.79 -4.73
CA LEU A 110 -5.44 -1.33 -5.74
C LEU A 110 -5.24 -0.60 -7.05
N ARG A 111 -5.71 -1.19 -8.15
CA ARG A 111 -5.71 -0.50 -9.44
C ARG A 111 -7.09 -0.32 -9.99
N LEU A 112 -7.43 0.90 -10.36
CA LEU A 112 -8.72 1.27 -10.92
C LEU A 112 -8.64 1.40 -12.43
N SER A 113 -9.62 0.80 -13.10
CA SER A 113 -9.89 1.01 -14.52
C SER A 113 -11.38 1.33 -14.70
N PHE A 114 -11.67 2.24 -15.62
CA PHE A 114 -13.05 2.58 -15.99
C PHE A 114 -13.64 1.58 -17.00
N ASP A 115 -12.77 0.83 -17.70
CA ASP A 115 -13.13 -0.20 -18.65
C ASP A 115 -12.53 -1.55 -18.25
N GLN A 116 -13.18 -2.66 -18.58
CA GLN A 116 -12.74 -4.00 -18.15
C GLN A 116 -11.34 -4.36 -18.67
N GLU A 117 -10.97 -3.86 -19.85
CA GLU A 117 -9.66 -4.06 -20.50
C GLU A 117 -8.79 -2.79 -20.48
N GLY A 118 -9.21 -1.76 -19.75
CA GLY A 118 -8.51 -0.49 -19.68
C GLY A 118 -7.19 -0.57 -18.91
N LEU A 119 -6.34 0.43 -19.12
CA LEU A 119 -5.13 0.63 -18.32
C LEU A 119 -5.54 0.98 -16.90
N ALA A 120 -5.13 0.14 -15.95
CA ALA A 120 -5.43 0.33 -14.54
C ALA A 120 -4.35 1.22 -13.88
N GLU A 121 -4.78 2.27 -13.21
CA GLU A 121 -3.92 3.20 -12.47
C GLU A 121 -3.95 2.84 -10.97
N GLU A 122 -2.83 3.03 -10.25
CA GLU A 122 -2.70 2.61 -8.85
C GLU A 122 -3.25 3.67 -7.88
N PHE A 123 -4.03 3.24 -6.90
CA PHE A 123 -4.62 4.07 -5.84
C PHE A 123 -4.49 3.39 -4.48
N MET A 124 -4.70 4.18 -3.44
CA MET A 124 -4.75 3.73 -2.05
C MET A 124 -6.21 3.64 -1.58
N ALA A 125 -6.60 2.55 -0.95
CA ALA A 125 -7.87 2.42 -0.25
C ALA A 125 -7.90 3.34 0.98
N LEU A 126 -9.04 3.99 1.21
CA LEU A 126 -9.23 4.99 2.28
C LEU A 126 -10.33 4.61 3.28
N ASN A 127 -11.01 3.49 3.04
CA ASN A 127 -12.09 3.00 3.89
C ASN A 127 -11.56 2.21 5.09
N SER A 128 -12.39 2.11 6.13
CA SER A 128 -12.18 1.11 7.18
C SER A 128 -12.54 -0.29 6.67
N ALA A 129 -11.96 -1.33 7.27
CA ALA A 129 -12.27 -2.72 6.93
C ALA A 129 -13.78 -2.99 7.07
N GLY A 130 -14.39 -3.59 6.04
CA GLY A 130 -15.81 -3.91 6.00
C GLY A 130 -16.74 -2.74 5.61
N GLN A 131 -16.20 -1.55 5.32
CA GLN A 131 -16.97 -0.44 4.75
C GLN A 131 -16.91 -0.43 3.22
N ALA A 132 -17.76 0.39 2.59
CA ALA A 132 -17.67 0.68 1.17
C ALA A 132 -16.28 1.24 0.84
N LEU A 133 -15.72 0.84 -0.29
CA LEU A 133 -14.37 1.22 -0.69
C LEU A 133 -14.34 2.71 -1.07
N THR A 134 -13.42 3.45 -0.49
CA THR A 134 -13.24 4.88 -0.78
C THR A 134 -11.89 5.12 -1.43
N LEU A 135 -11.88 5.88 -2.53
CA LEU A 135 -10.69 6.26 -3.28
C LEU A 135 -10.68 7.76 -3.56
N VAL A 136 -9.49 8.37 -3.55
CA VAL A 136 -9.30 9.73 -4.06
C VAL A 136 -8.63 9.65 -5.43
N LEU A 137 -9.22 10.33 -6.41
CA LEU A 137 -8.68 10.46 -7.76
C LEU A 137 -8.22 11.89 -7.95
N ALA A 138 -6.93 12.04 -8.30
CA ALA A 138 -6.36 13.32 -8.70
C ALA A 138 -6.26 13.40 -10.23
N LYS A 139 -6.69 14.54 -10.80
CA LYS A 139 -6.63 14.83 -12.23
C LYS A 139 -5.23 14.70 -12.82
N SER A 140 -4.18 14.94 -12.02
CA SER A 140 -2.78 14.83 -12.42
C SER A 140 -2.27 13.38 -12.45
N GLN A 141 -2.95 12.44 -11.80
CA GLN A 141 -2.54 11.04 -11.69
C GLN A 141 -3.21 10.15 -12.74
N ILE A 142 -4.23 10.66 -13.42
CA ILE A 142 -5.06 9.89 -14.35
C ILE A 142 -5.10 10.53 -15.73
N SER A 143 -5.31 9.72 -16.77
CA SER A 143 -5.43 10.25 -18.14
C SER A 143 -6.62 11.23 -18.29
N ALA A 144 -6.53 12.17 -19.23
CA ALA A 144 -7.62 13.13 -19.48
C ALA A 144 -8.94 12.44 -19.86
N GLU A 145 -8.85 11.30 -20.56
CA GLU A 145 -10.00 10.46 -20.89
C GLU A 145 -10.61 9.84 -19.63
N ASN A 146 -9.80 9.21 -18.78
CA ASN A 146 -10.25 8.62 -17.52
C ASN A 146 -10.82 9.67 -16.57
N TRP A 147 -10.23 10.88 -16.52
CA TRP A 147 -10.80 12.00 -15.78
C TRP A 147 -12.17 12.40 -16.28
N HIS A 148 -12.35 12.48 -17.61
CA HIS A 148 -13.67 12.77 -18.16
C HIS A 148 -14.68 11.67 -17.83
N LYS A 149 -14.28 10.38 -17.91
CA LYS A 149 -15.14 9.25 -17.50
C LYS A 149 -15.52 9.36 -16.01
N ALA A 150 -14.54 9.57 -15.13
CA ALA A 150 -14.75 9.68 -13.69
C ALA A 150 -15.73 10.80 -13.32
N MET A 151 -15.62 11.95 -13.99
CA MET A 151 -16.50 13.11 -13.76
C MET A 151 -17.94 12.89 -14.25
N ASN A 152 -18.17 11.94 -15.16
CA ASN A 152 -19.48 11.64 -15.72
C ASN A 152 -20.14 10.38 -15.12
N LEU A 153 -19.48 9.71 -14.16
CA LEU A 153 -20.06 8.54 -13.51
C LEU A 153 -21.34 8.91 -12.75
N ALA A 154 -22.37 8.09 -12.94
CA ALA A 154 -23.60 8.12 -12.18
C ALA A 154 -23.65 6.99 -11.13
N PRO A 155 -24.43 7.13 -10.05
CA PRO A 155 -24.66 6.02 -9.12
C PRO A 155 -25.10 4.74 -9.84
N ALA A 156 -24.58 3.60 -9.39
CA ALA A 156 -24.69 2.27 -9.98
C ALA A 156 -23.86 2.01 -11.25
N ASP A 157 -23.22 3.02 -11.85
CA ASP A 157 -22.22 2.79 -12.90
C ASP A 157 -21.08 1.92 -12.38
N ARG A 158 -20.49 1.14 -13.30
CA ARG A 158 -19.46 0.16 -12.95
C ARG A 158 -18.08 0.69 -13.26
N VAL A 159 -17.18 0.43 -12.32
CA VAL A 159 -15.73 0.52 -12.51
C VAL A 159 -15.10 -0.83 -12.17
N PHE A 160 -13.88 -1.07 -12.63
CA PHE A 160 -13.17 -2.32 -12.44
C PHE A 160 -11.95 -2.10 -11.57
N LEU A 161 -11.82 -2.91 -10.53
CA LEU A 161 -10.70 -2.86 -9.62
C LEU A 161 -9.87 -4.15 -9.69
N GLN A 162 -8.57 -4.00 -9.89
CA GLN A 162 -7.62 -5.08 -9.71
C GLN A 162 -7.17 -5.08 -8.25
N LEU A 163 -7.62 -6.10 -7.52
CA LEU A 163 -7.31 -6.31 -6.11
C LEU A 163 -6.24 -7.39 -5.95
N GLN A 164 -5.28 -7.17 -5.05
CA GLN A 164 -4.22 -8.14 -4.78
C GLN A 164 -4.67 -9.19 -3.76
N GLN A 165 -4.58 -10.47 -4.13
CA GLN A 165 -4.92 -11.59 -3.27
C GLN A 165 -3.72 -12.06 -2.43
N GLY A 166 -4.02 -12.64 -1.26
CA GLY A 166 -3.03 -13.23 -0.35
C GLY A 166 -2.10 -12.25 0.36
N ILE A 167 -2.39 -10.95 0.25
CA ILE A 167 -1.71 -9.89 1.00
C ILE A 167 -2.54 -9.57 2.23
N ARG A 168 -1.87 -9.42 3.37
CA ARG A 168 -2.51 -8.93 4.59
C ARG A 168 -3.05 -7.52 4.34
N LYS A 169 -4.37 -7.34 4.54
CA LYS A 169 -5.05 -6.04 4.42
C LYS A 169 -4.73 -5.13 5.61
N GLY A 170 -4.75 -3.83 5.39
CA GLY A 170 -4.47 -2.82 6.41
C GLY A 170 -3.00 -2.82 6.84
N ARG A 171 -2.14 -3.34 5.96
CA ARG A 171 -0.72 -3.53 6.24
C ARG A 171 0.00 -2.22 6.50
N LEU A 172 -0.44 -1.13 5.88
CA LEU A 172 0.20 0.17 6.02
C LEU A 172 0.28 0.60 7.49
N LEU A 173 -0.86 0.70 8.17
CA LEU A 173 -0.89 1.16 9.58
C LEU A 173 -0.11 0.21 10.51
N TYR A 174 -0.20 -1.10 10.25
CA TYR A 174 0.55 -2.11 11.00
C TYR A 174 2.06 -1.97 10.81
N GLU A 175 2.54 -1.77 9.58
CA GLU A 175 3.97 -1.59 9.28
C GLU A 175 4.52 -0.28 9.80
N LEU A 176 3.67 0.74 9.88
CA LEU A 176 3.97 2.02 10.48
C LEU A 176 4.04 1.95 12.01
N GLY A 177 3.40 0.97 12.65
CA GLY A 177 3.31 0.91 14.12
C GLY A 177 2.55 2.10 14.70
N VAL A 178 1.43 2.47 14.06
CA VAL A 178 0.66 3.71 14.32
C VAL A 178 0.16 3.81 15.76
N ASP A 179 -0.03 2.71 16.45
CA ASP A 179 -0.47 2.64 17.84
C ASP A 179 0.59 3.10 18.86
N GLN A 180 1.81 3.45 18.41
CA GLN A 180 2.92 3.83 19.28
C GLN A 180 3.35 5.27 19.03
N GLY A 181 3.37 6.08 20.11
CA GLY A 181 4.02 7.39 20.15
C GLY A 181 3.29 8.53 19.45
N PRO A 182 3.88 9.74 19.47
CA PRO A 182 3.32 10.92 18.82
C PRO A 182 3.59 10.95 17.31
N TRP A 183 2.65 11.49 16.54
CA TRP A 183 2.71 11.52 15.08
C TRP A 183 2.62 12.93 14.48
N LEU A 184 3.41 13.15 13.43
CA LEU A 184 3.32 14.29 12.51
C LEU A 184 3.08 13.76 11.10
N VAL A 185 2.00 14.21 10.46
CA VAL A 185 1.73 13.90 9.04
C VAL A 185 2.18 15.07 8.17
N VAL A 186 2.96 14.77 7.13
CA VAL A 186 3.45 15.72 6.14
C VAL A 186 2.99 15.26 4.76
N LEU A 187 2.19 16.08 4.09
CA LEU A 187 1.66 15.79 2.76
C LEU A 187 2.42 16.60 1.71
N ALA A 188 2.77 15.97 0.58
CA ALA A 188 3.12 16.76 -0.60
C ALA A 188 1.88 17.51 -1.12
N ALA A 189 2.06 18.63 -1.83
CA ALA A 189 0.96 19.44 -2.35
C ALA A 189 -0.07 18.62 -3.16
N GLU A 190 0.43 17.70 -3.99
CA GLU A 190 -0.40 16.80 -4.79
C GLU A 190 -1.26 15.82 -3.98
N ASN A 191 -0.94 15.62 -2.69
CA ASN A 191 -1.60 14.69 -1.80
C ASN A 191 -2.45 15.38 -0.71
N ILE A 192 -2.72 16.69 -0.86
CA ILE A 192 -3.53 17.45 0.10
C ILE A 192 -4.92 16.85 0.33
N ALA A 193 -5.51 16.23 -0.69
CA ALA A 193 -6.81 15.58 -0.62
C ALA A 193 -6.86 14.41 0.39
N TYR A 194 -5.71 13.87 0.81
CA TYR A 194 -5.62 12.80 1.80
C TYR A 194 -5.61 13.29 3.26
N GLU A 195 -5.55 14.61 3.51
CA GLU A 195 -5.42 15.15 4.88
C GLU A 195 -6.52 14.66 5.82
N THR A 196 -7.77 14.80 5.41
CA THR A 196 -8.92 14.42 6.24
C THR A 196 -8.90 12.92 6.55
N HIS A 197 -8.59 12.09 5.55
CA HIS A 197 -8.51 10.64 5.73
C HIS A 197 -7.40 10.22 6.68
N TRP A 198 -6.22 10.88 6.62
CA TRP A 198 -5.16 10.66 7.59
C TRP A 198 -5.57 11.05 9.01
N ARG A 199 -6.25 12.19 9.18
CA ARG A 199 -6.75 12.61 10.50
C ARG A 199 -7.76 11.62 11.06
N GLU A 200 -8.71 11.18 10.24
CA GLU A 200 -9.76 10.23 10.64
C GLU A 200 -9.18 8.87 11.02
N VAL A 201 -8.31 8.30 10.17
CA VAL A 201 -7.76 6.96 10.44
C VAL A 201 -6.87 6.95 11.68
N LEU A 202 -6.03 7.97 11.86
CA LEU A 202 -5.15 8.05 13.04
C LEU A 202 -5.96 8.32 14.32
N ALA A 203 -7.05 9.09 14.26
CA ALA A 203 -7.95 9.26 15.39
C ALA A 203 -8.61 7.93 15.81
N ASN A 204 -9.02 7.10 14.84
CA ASN A 204 -9.65 5.80 15.12
C ASN A 204 -8.68 4.77 15.72
N GLU A 205 -7.39 4.85 15.38
CA GLU A 205 -6.34 3.98 15.95
C GLU A 205 -5.86 4.44 17.34
N ASN A 206 -6.49 5.46 17.94
CA ASN A 206 -6.06 6.10 19.19
C ASN A 206 -4.62 6.65 19.13
N CYS A 207 -4.16 7.05 17.94
CA CYS A 207 -2.86 7.65 17.75
C CYS A 207 -2.84 9.12 18.21
N ASP A 208 -1.75 9.55 18.84
CA ASP A 208 -1.54 10.95 19.24
C ASP A 208 -1.05 11.79 18.04
N LEU A 209 -1.97 12.11 17.13
CA LEU A 209 -1.69 12.99 16.00
C LEU A 209 -1.53 14.45 16.47
N LEU A 210 -0.29 14.93 16.46
CA LEU A 210 0.05 16.24 17.00
C LEU A 210 -0.17 17.38 16.02
N ALA A 211 0.10 17.13 14.74
CA ALA A 211 -0.09 18.06 13.64
C ALA A 211 -0.17 17.31 12.29
N CYS A 212 -0.80 17.96 11.32
CA CYS A 212 -0.71 17.60 9.91
C CYS A 212 -0.43 18.88 9.12
N CYS A 213 0.52 18.83 8.19
CA CYS A 213 0.87 19.96 7.33
C CYS A 213 1.08 19.53 5.88
N THR A 214 0.91 20.49 4.97
CA THR A 214 1.04 20.28 3.53
C THR A 214 2.16 21.14 2.98
N LEU A 215 3.05 20.53 2.21
CA LEU A 215 4.17 21.18 1.56
C LEU A 215 3.72 21.91 0.30
N SER A 216 4.46 22.95 -0.10
CA SER A 216 4.23 23.62 -1.38
C SER A 216 4.65 22.73 -2.56
N ALA A 217 4.03 22.95 -3.72
CA ALA A 217 4.37 22.22 -4.95
C ALA A 217 5.77 22.55 -5.48
N GLU A 218 6.25 23.76 -5.19
CA GLU A 218 7.61 24.22 -5.51
C GLU A 218 8.58 23.75 -4.40
N PRO A 219 9.57 22.90 -4.72
CA PRO A 219 10.54 22.45 -3.75
C PRO A 219 11.46 23.60 -3.32
N GLU A 220 11.82 23.61 -2.04
CA GLU A 220 12.87 24.48 -1.47
C GLU A 220 12.53 25.97 -1.41
N ASN A 221 11.26 26.34 -1.59
CA ASN A 221 10.84 27.72 -1.38
C ASN A 221 10.86 28.08 0.13
N LEU A 222 11.15 29.34 0.47
CA LEU A 222 11.19 29.81 1.87
C LEU A 222 9.90 29.45 2.63
N VAL A 223 8.77 29.48 1.93
CA VAL A 223 7.44 29.12 2.44
C VAL A 223 7.40 27.70 2.98
N GLU A 224 7.96 26.73 2.26
CA GLU A 224 7.98 25.32 2.67
C GLU A 224 8.80 25.13 3.95
N GLN A 225 9.94 25.82 4.04
CA GLN A 225 10.79 25.78 5.23
C GLN A 225 10.08 26.38 6.45
N VAL A 226 9.29 27.44 6.24
CA VAL A 226 8.46 28.06 7.29
C VAL A 226 7.38 27.09 7.76
N VAL A 227 6.59 26.51 6.85
CA VAL A 227 5.52 25.55 7.19
C VAL A 227 6.07 24.37 7.98
N LEU A 228 7.17 23.77 7.52
CA LEU A 228 7.80 22.67 8.24
C LEU A 228 8.32 23.13 9.61
N ARG A 229 8.99 24.30 9.70
CA ARG A 229 9.51 24.82 10.98
C ARG A 229 8.38 25.07 11.98
N GLU A 230 7.26 25.62 11.53
CA GLU A 230 6.09 25.85 12.38
C GLU A 230 5.47 24.53 12.85
N ALA A 231 5.30 23.56 11.95
CA ALA A 231 4.79 22.24 12.31
C ALA A 231 5.68 21.53 13.33
N PHE A 232 7.01 21.49 13.10
CA PHE A 232 7.94 20.88 14.04
C PHE A 232 8.02 21.66 15.36
N SER A 233 7.99 22.99 15.33
CA SER A 233 7.95 23.80 16.56
C SER A 233 6.70 23.50 17.38
N GLN A 234 5.54 23.43 16.74
CA GLN A 234 4.28 23.08 17.39
C GLN A 234 4.35 21.69 18.00
N VAL A 235 4.87 20.70 17.26
CA VAL A 235 4.96 19.32 17.73
C VAL A 235 5.94 19.19 18.90
N LEU A 236 7.15 19.74 18.77
CA LEU A 236 8.18 19.71 19.81
C LEU A 236 7.78 20.53 21.06
N SER A 237 6.84 21.47 20.94
CA SER A 237 6.28 22.15 22.12
C SER A 237 5.29 21.27 22.90
N LYS A 238 4.68 20.28 22.23
CA LYS A 238 3.74 19.32 22.83
C LYS A 238 4.46 18.07 23.33
N THR A 239 5.57 17.69 22.71
CA THR A 239 6.41 16.57 23.12
C THR A 239 7.61 17.06 23.91
N ASN A 240 7.74 16.64 25.18
CA ASN A 240 9.00 16.83 25.92
C ASN A 240 10.14 15.92 25.42
N SER A 241 9.98 15.31 24.24
CA SER A 241 10.91 14.36 23.61
C SER A 241 11.08 14.69 22.12
N THR A 242 12.22 14.26 21.57
CA THR A 242 12.51 14.23 20.13
C THR A 242 12.07 12.92 19.47
N ASP A 243 11.41 12.03 20.22
CA ASP A 243 10.75 10.84 19.68
C ASP A 243 9.43 11.26 19.05
N LEU A 244 9.40 11.27 17.72
CA LEU A 244 8.30 11.71 16.89
C LEU A 244 8.24 10.88 15.61
N ASN A 245 7.16 10.12 15.42
CA ASN A 245 6.92 9.45 14.15
C ASN A 245 6.46 10.47 13.11
N ILE A 246 7.12 10.49 11.96
CA ILE A 246 6.82 11.39 10.85
C ILE A 246 6.33 10.54 9.69
N LEU A 247 5.10 10.77 9.26
CA LEU A 247 4.57 10.21 8.03
C LEU A 247 4.73 11.22 6.90
N TYR A 248 5.46 10.86 5.85
CA TYR A 248 5.53 11.67 4.63
C TYR A 248 4.79 10.98 3.50
N HIS A 249 3.67 11.58 3.06
CA HIS A 249 2.90 11.13 1.90
C HIS A 249 3.33 11.93 0.67
N GLY A 250 4.30 11.42 -0.09
CA GLY A 250 4.84 12.08 -1.28
C GLY A 250 6.13 11.45 -1.79
N GLN A 251 6.57 11.90 -2.98
CA GLN A 251 7.72 11.30 -3.68
C GLN A 251 8.82 12.30 -4.05
N LYS A 252 8.62 13.59 -3.78
CA LYS A 252 9.51 14.67 -4.26
C LYS A 252 10.77 14.90 -3.40
N ARG A 253 10.82 14.34 -2.19
CA ARG A 253 11.95 14.51 -1.26
C ARG A 253 12.68 13.19 -1.04
N SER A 254 13.98 13.19 -1.30
CA SER A 254 14.86 12.07 -0.99
C SER A 254 15.12 11.93 0.51
N LEU A 255 15.56 10.74 0.95
CA LEU A 255 15.96 10.50 2.33
C LEU A 255 17.08 11.45 2.80
N GLN A 256 18.03 11.79 1.92
CA GLN A 256 19.13 12.70 2.23
C GLN A 256 18.64 14.13 2.50
N GLN A 257 17.67 14.62 1.72
CA GLN A 257 17.06 15.93 1.94
C GLN A 257 16.30 15.97 3.28
N TRP A 258 15.60 14.88 3.61
CA TRP A 258 14.96 14.74 4.92
C TRP A 258 15.97 14.68 6.06
N GLU A 259 17.06 13.94 5.92
CA GLU A 259 18.12 13.87 6.93
C GLU A 259 18.74 15.24 7.21
N ALA A 260 19.04 16.01 6.16
CA ALA A 260 19.56 17.37 6.30
C ALA A 260 18.59 18.28 7.07
N TYR A 261 17.28 18.10 6.88
CA TYR A 261 16.25 18.87 7.57
C TYR A 261 16.02 18.43 9.02
N LEU A 262 16.00 17.12 9.28
CA LEU A 262 15.68 16.55 10.60
C LEU A 262 16.86 16.61 11.58
N ARG A 263 18.11 16.54 11.08
CA ARG A 263 19.33 16.59 11.88
C ARG A 263 19.41 17.77 12.87
N PRO A 264 19.17 19.05 12.47
CA PRO A 264 19.19 20.16 13.42
C PRO A 264 18.10 20.06 14.51
N LEU A 265 17.00 19.35 14.24
CA LEU A 265 15.92 19.10 15.20
C LEU A 265 16.21 17.91 16.12
N ARG A 266 17.36 17.22 15.93
CA ARG A 266 17.75 15.98 16.63
C ARG A 266 16.76 14.82 16.44
N ILE A 267 15.93 14.88 15.39
CA ILE A 267 15.02 13.80 15.02
C ILE A 267 15.78 12.80 14.15
N ARG A 268 15.62 11.50 14.44
CA ARG A 268 16.32 10.43 13.72
C ARG A 268 15.51 10.01 12.49
N THR A 269 16.21 9.72 11.39
CA THR A 269 15.59 9.32 10.12
C THR A 269 14.81 8.00 10.17
N HIS A 270 15.06 7.13 11.14
CA HIS A 270 14.26 5.90 11.31
C HIS A 270 12.83 6.18 11.80
N GLN A 271 12.55 7.39 12.28
CA GLN A 271 11.22 7.84 12.68
C GLN A 271 10.43 8.37 11.48
N LEU A 272 11.03 8.41 10.28
CA LEU A 272 10.39 8.86 9.05
C LEU A 272 9.86 7.67 8.25
N HIS A 273 8.58 7.73 7.91
CA HIS A 273 7.87 6.73 7.14
C HIS A 273 7.36 7.31 5.83
N PHE A 274 7.62 6.62 4.71
CA PHE A 274 7.21 7.07 3.39
C PHE A 274 5.95 6.36 2.92
N VAL A 275 4.95 7.14 2.53
CA VAL A 275 3.76 6.67 1.81
C VAL A 275 3.78 7.24 0.40
N ARG A 276 3.51 6.39 -0.59
CA ARG A 276 3.62 6.71 -2.01
C ARG A 276 2.28 6.92 -2.65
#